data_AF-A0A7J4EWC9-F1
#
_entry.id   AF-A0A7J4EWC9-F1
#
_cell.length_a   1.000
_cell.length_b   1.000
_cell.length_c   1.000
_cell.angle_alpha   90.00
_cell.angle_beta   90.00
_cell.angle_gamma   90.00
#
_symmetry.space_group_name_H-M   'P 1'
#
loop_
_entity.id
_entity.type
_entity.pdbx_description
1 polymer ?
#
loop_
_entity_poly.entity_id
_entity_poly.type
_entity_poly.pdbx_seq_one_letter_code
_entity_poly.pdbx_strand_id
1 'polypeptide(L)' 'MENISRLLRLRRRQKARKPEFRRYEAHKKLRLRNKSWRRPRGRHSKLRKRVAGKKIVMAGYGGPK' A
#
# COMPACT_ATOMS: atom_id res chain seq x y z
N MET A 1 0.76 27.90 13.49
CA MET A 1 -0.15 26.87 14.05
C MET A 1 -1.16 26.36 13.02
N GLU A 2 -1.74 27.22 12.18
CA GLU A 2 -2.67 26.90 11.06
C GLU A 2 -2.25 25.69 10.18
N ASN A 3 -0.95 25.57 9.90
CA ASN A 3 -0.43 24.55 8.97
C ASN A 3 -0.44 23.13 9.54
N ILE A 4 -0.23 22.94 10.84
CA ILE A 4 -0.12 21.61 11.44
C ILE A 4 -1.48 20.91 11.45
N SER A 5 -2.53 21.62 11.85
CA SER A 5 -3.90 21.09 11.86
C SER A 5 -4.34 20.68 10.45
N ARG A 6 -4.01 21.48 9.43
CA ARG A 6 -4.27 21.17 8.02
C ARG A 6 -3.54 19.91 7.56
N LEU A 7 -2.24 19.78 7.87
CA LEU A 7 -1.44 18.62 7.47
C LEU A 7 -1.93 17.34 8.15
N LEU A 8 -2.36 17.40 9.42
CA LEU A 8 -2.96 16.27 10.13
C LEU A 8 -4.28 15.81 9.50
N ARG A 9 -5.15 16.75 9.12
CA ARG A 9 -6.40 16.45 8.39
C ARG A 9 -6.11 15.77 7.04
N LEU A 10 -5.15 16.29 6.28
CA LEU A 10 -4.71 15.70 5.01
C LEU A 10 -4.12 14.30 5.21
N ARG A 11 -3.27 14.12 6.21
CA ARG A 11 -2.68 12.83 6.56
C ARG A 11 -3.77 11.80 6.90
N ARG A 12 -4.78 12.17 7.69
CA ARG A 12 -5.92 11.30 8.02
C ARG A 12 -6.66 10.85 6.76
N ARG A 13 -6.99 11.79 5.85
CA ARG A 13 -7.65 11.49 4.57
C ARG A 13 -6.82 10.56 3.68
N GLN A 14 -5.51 10.80 3.58
CA GLN A 14 -4.61 9.97 2.77
C GLN A 14 -4.44 8.56 3.35
N LYS A 15 -4.29 8.43 4.68
CA LYS A 15 -4.14 7.14 5.35
C LYS A 15 -5.43 6.31 5.27
N ALA A 16 -6.60 6.92 5.34
CA ALA A 16 -7.88 6.22 5.20
C ALA A 16 -8.05 5.57 3.81
N ARG A 17 -7.54 6.21 2.74
CA ARG A 17 -7.59 5.68 1.37
C ARG A 17 -6.41 4.76 1.04
N LYS A 18 -5.41 4.67 1.92
CA LYS A 18 -4.17 3.93 1.68
C LYS A 18 -4.45 2.43 1.77
N PRO A 19 -4.00 1.62 0.79
CA PRO A 19 -4.10 0.17 0.89
C PRO A 19 -3.29 -0.39 2.07
N GLU A 20 -3.68 -1.55 2.59
CA GLU A 20 -2.96 -2.24 3.68
C GLU A 20 -1.60 -2.80 3.26
N PHE A 21 -1.35 -2.96 1.96
CA PHE A 21 -0.11 -3.52 1.39
C PHE A 21 0.32 -4.87 1.98
N ARG A 22 -0.55 -5.89 1.88
CA ARG A 22 -0.19 -7.28 2.19
C ARG A 22 0.64 -7.92 1.07
N ARG A 23 1.31 -9.04 1.37
CA ARG A 23 2.00 -9.86 0.36
C ARG A 23 1.03 -10.31 -0.74
N TYR A 24 1.52 -10.44 -1.98
CA TYR A 24 0.72 -10.92 -3.11
C TYR A 24 0.02 -12.25 -2.76
N GLU A 25 -1.29 -12.29 -2.99
CA GLU A 25 -2.15 -13.46 -2.75
C GLU A 25 -2.16 -13.98 -1.30
N ALA A 26 -1.90 -13.11 -0.32
CA ALA A 26 -1.98 -13.45 1.11
C ALA A 26 -3.36 -14.01 1.55
N HIS A 27 -4.44 -13.67 0.84
CA HIS A 27 -5.78 -14.21 1.08
C HIS A 27 -5.96 -15.66 0.60
N LYS A 28 -5.17 -16.13 -0.38
CA LYS A 28 -5.31 -17.46 -0.98
C LYS A 28 -4.61 -18.58 -0.19
N LYS A 29 -3.58 -18.26 0.58
CA LYS A 29 -2.72 -19.24 1.26
C LYS A 29 -2.51 -18.84 2.72
N LEU A 30 -2.89 -19.71 3.67
CA LEU A 30 -2.80 -19.44 5.11
C LEU A 30 -1.37 -19.06 5.55
N ARG A 31 -0.35 -19.77 5.05
CA ARG A 31 1.08 -19.48 5.30
C ARG A 31 1.55 -18.09 4.86
N LEU A 32 0.75 -17.36 4.07
CA LEU A 32 1.06 -16.02 3.58
C LEU A 32 0.25 -14.92 4.28
N ARG A 33 -0.84 -15.27 4.98
CA ARG A 33 -1.81 -14.31 5.52
C ARG A 33 -1.19 -13.32 6.51
N ASN A 34 -0.26 -13.81 7.33
CA ASN A 34 0.44 -13.02 8.36
C ASN A 34 1.80 -12.47 7.88
N LYS A 35 2.15 -12.64 6.60
CA LYS A 35 3.43 -12.16 6.08
C LYS A 35 3.30 -10.70 5.62
N SER A 36 4.25 -9.88 6.09
CA SER A 36 4.40 -8.49 5.66
C SER A 36 4.62 -8.35 4.15
N TRP A 37 4.46 -7.12 3.65
CA TRP A 37 4.74 -6.76 2.26
C TRP A 37 6.09 -7.32 1.77
N ARG A 38 6.11 -7.89 0.57
CA ARG A 38 7.33 -8.30 -0.13
C ARG A 38 7.23 -7.89 -1.59
N ARG A 39 8.33 -7.34 -2.15
CA ARG A 39 8.39 -6.90 -3.54
C ARG A 39 8.11 -8.10 -4.48
N PRO A 40 7.11 -8.03 -5.37
CA PRO A 40 6.85 -9.10 -6.32
C PRO A 40 7.95 -9.15 -7.38
N ARG A 41 8.63 -10.30 -7.50
CA ARG A 41 9.76 -10.50 -8.44
C ARG A 41 9.41 -11.30 -9.70
N GLY A 42 8.37 -12.15 -9.65
CA GLY A 42 8.02 -13.05 -10.75
C GLY A 42 7.65 -12.33 -12.05
N ARG A 43 8.13 -12.84 -13.18
CA ARG A 43 7.92 -12.27 -14.53
C ARG A 43 6.43 -12.09 -14.86
N HIS A 44 5.60 -13.07 -14.52
CA HIS A 44 4.16 -13.05 -14.80
C HIS A 44 3.30 -12.47 -13.66
N SER A 45 3.91 -11.93 -12.59
CA SER A 45 3.14 -11.35 -11.47
C SER A 45 2.32 -10.15 -11.92
N LYS A 46 0.99 -10.24 -11.80
CA LYS A 46 0.05 -9.17 -12.16
C LYS A 46 0.23 -7.93 -11.27
N LEU A 47 0.62 -8.14 -10.01
CA LEU A 47 0.99 -7.06 -9.09
C LEU A 47 2.28 -6.34 -9.53
N ARG A 48 3.29 -7.09 -10.01
CA ARG A 48 4.52 -6.50 -10.57
C ARG A 48 4.22 -5.69 -11.84
N LYS A 49 3.36 -6.23 -12.70
CA LYS A 49 2.87 -5.59 -13.93
C LYS A 49 1.89 -4.44 -13.68
N ARG A 50 1.53 -4.14 -12.42
CA ARG A 50 0.61 -3.06 -12.03
C ARG A 50 -0.76 -3.13 -12.74
N VAL A 51 -1.28 -4.34 -12.93
CA VAL A 51 -2.63 -4.55 -13.47
C VAL A 51 -3.67 -3.85 -12.60
N ALA A 52 -4.72 -3.31 -13.22
CA ALA A 52 -5.80 -2.61 -12.54
C ALA A 52 -6.31 -3.37 -11.29
N GLY A 53 -6.55 -2.64 -10.20
CA GLY A 53 -6.92 -3.21 -8.90
C GLY A 53 -5.76 -3.78 -8.06
N LYS A 54 -4.55 -3.94 -8.62
CA LYS A 54 -3.37 -4.42 -7.88
C LYS A 54 -2.44 -3.25 -7.53
N LYS A 55 -2.44 -2.85 -6.27
CA LYS A 55 -1.67 -1.67 -5.78
C LYS A 55 -0.33 -2.11 -5.15
N ILE A 56 0.77 -1.63 -5.72
CA ILE A 56 2.14 -1.85 -5.21
C ILE A 56 2.56 -0.70 -4.28
N VAL A 57 3.43 -0.96 -3.30
CA VAL A 57 4.02 0.11 -2.47
C VAL A 57 4.87 1.04 -3.36
N MET A 58 4.66 2.35 -3.23
CA MET A 58 5.36 3.42 -3.96
C MET A 58 5.60 4.63 -3.06
N ALA A 59 6.58 5.46 -3.37
CA ALA A 59 6.91 6.68 -2.62
C ALA A 59 5.73 7.66 -2.53
N GLY A 60 4.88 7.72 -3.56
CA GLY A 60 3.68 8.58 -3.60
C GLY A 60 2.59 8.27 -2.56
N TYR A 61 2.70 7.17 -1.80
CA TYR A 61 1.82 6.89 -0.65
C TYR A 61 2.37 7.43 0.68
N GLY A 62 3.45 8.22 0.64
CA GLY A 62 3.97 8.98 1.77
C GLY A 62 2.99 10.03 2.25
N GLY A 63 3.03 10.36 3.54
CA GLY A 63 2.28 11.49 4.07
C GLY A 63 3.04 12.81 3.88
N PRO A 64 2.39 13.95 4.07
CA PRO A 64 3.07 15.24 4.11
C PRO A 64 4.11 15.26 5.25
N LYS A 65 5.23 15.94 5.00
CA LYS A 65 6.26 16.24 6.00
C LYS A 65 5.81 17.40 6.88
#